data_AF-A0A2M9I9I0-F1
#
_entry.id   AF-A0A2M9I9I0-F1
#
_cell.length_a   1.000
_cell.length_b   1.000
_cell.length_c   1.000
_cell.angle_alpha   90.00
_cell.angle_beta   90.00
_cell.angle_gamma   90.00
#
_symmetry.space_group_name_H-M   'P 1'
#
loop_
_entity.id
_entity.type
_entity.pdbx_description
1 polymer ?
#
loop_
_entity_poly.entity_id
_entity_poly.type
_entity_poly.pdbx_seq_one_letter_code
_entity_poly.pdbx_strand_id
1 'polypeptide(L)' 'MSPQEPTSSSPSESRDSAIWQVLVSFDTYARIRNARNGILPAARVTPQDADRAFGALQRSIERLRNLNRQ' A
#
# COMPACT_ATOMS: atom_id res chain seq x y z
N MET A 1 41.15 -13.62 -7.96
CA MET A 1 40.50 -14.53 -7.01
C MET A 1 40.17 -13.69 -5.77
N SER A 2 38.96 -13.25 -5.46
CA SER A 2 37.60 -13.51 -5.94
C SER A 2 36.75 -12.24 -5.73
N PRO A 3 35.63 -12.05 -6.45
CA PRO A 3 34.82 -10.82 -6.38
C PRO A 3 34.01 -10.79 -5.08
N GLN A 4 33.92 -9.62 -4.43
CA GLN A 4 32.99 -9.44 -3.32
C GLN A 4 31.56 -9.49 -3.85
N GLU A 5 30.78 -10.42 -3.32
CA GLU A 5 29.36 -10.60 -3.61
C GLU A 5 28.59 -9.34 -3.22
N PRO A 6 27.69 -8.82 -4.06
CA PRO A 6 26.78 -7.76 -3.66
C PRO A 6 25.69 -8.35 -2.75
N THR A 7 26.00 -8.62 -1.49
CA THR A 7 24.98 -8.86 -0.46
C THR A 7 24.38 -7.52 -0.03
N SER A 8 23.66 -6.89 -0.95
CA SER A 8 22.70 -5.85 -0.60
C SER A 8 21.37 -6.32 -1.16
N SER A 9 20.84 -7.40 -0.56
CA SER A 9 19.43 -7.76 -0.68
C SER A 9 18.65 -6.56 -0.16
N SER A 10 18.30 -5.67 -1.09
CA SER A 10 17.56 -4.46 -0.79
C SER A 10 16.30 -4.86 -0.04
N PRO A 11 16.04 -4.33 1.17
CA PRO A 11 14.81 -4.61 1.93
C PRO A 11 13.53 -4.11 1.20
N SER A 12 13.69 -3.52 0.02
CA SER A 12 12.63 -2.94 -0.79
C SER A 12 11.62 -3.96 -1.35
N GLU A 13 11.92 -5.26 -1.46
CA GLU A 13 11.07 -6.22 -2.22
C GLU A 13 10.66 -7.50 -1.49
N SER A 14 10.83 -7.58 -0.17
CA SER A 14 10.33 -8.75 0.57
C SER A 14 8.81 -8.83 0.51
N ARG A 15 8.25 -10.03 0.29
CA ARG A 15 6.80 -10.29 0.28
C ARG A 15 6.10 -9.69 1.51
N ASP A 16 6.72 -9.79 2.69
CA ASP A 16 6.19 -9.22 3.94
C ASP A 16 6.05 -7.70 3.89
N SER A 17 7.01 -7.00 3.26
CA SER A 17 6.94 -5.55 3.04
C SER A 17 5.77 -5.17 2.13
N ALA A 18 5.53 -5.97 1.08
CA ALA A 18 4.38 -5.78 0.18
C ALA A 18 3.04 -6.05 0.88
N ILE A 19 2.96 -7.06 1.74
CA ILE A 19 1.77 -7.32 2.58
C ILE A 19 1.50 -6.13 3.51
N TRP A 20 2.52 -5.62 4.20
CA TRP A 20 2.39 -4.43 5.05
C TRP A 20 1.88 -3.21 4.28
N GLN A 21 2.39 -2.97 3.07
CA GLN A 21 1.92 -1.87 2.22
C GLN A 21 0.45 -2.02 1.81
N VAL A 22 -0.02 -3.24 1.53
CA VAL A 22 -1.44 -3.51 1.28
C VAL A 22 -2.28 -3.19 2.49
N LEU A 23 -1.88 -3.65 3.68
CA LEU A 23 -2.62 -3.41 4.93
C LEU A 23 -2.73 -1.92 5.26
N VAL A 24 -1.63 -1.17 5.15
CA VAL A 24 -1.62 0.28 5.39
C VAL A 24 -2.51 1.02 4.38
N SER A 25 -2.43 0.66 3.11
CA SER A 25 -3.25 1.29 2.06
C SER A 25 -4.74 0.96 2.21
N PHE A 26 -5.06 -0.26 2.64
CA PHE A 26 -6.42 -0.70 2.91
C PHE A 26 -7.02 0.06 4.09
N ASP A 27 -6.29 0.12 5.21
CA ASP A 27 -6.73 0.84 6.40
C ASP A 27 -6.94 2.34 6.11
N THR A 28 -6.03 2.96 5.35
CA THR A 28 -6.17 4.36 4.89
C THR A 28 -7.44 4.56 4.06
N TYR A 29 -7.68 3.70 3.08
CA TYR A 29 -8.89 3.74 2.26
C TYR A 29 -10.16 3.51 3.10
N ALA A 30 -10.14 2.56 4.02
CA ALA A 30 -11.28 2.25 4.90
C ALA A 30 -11.62 3.44 5.82
N ARG A 31 -10.62 4.11 6.38
CA ARG A 31 -10.81 5.32 7.18
C ARG A 31 -11.43 6.45 6.36
N ILE A 32 -10.90 6.72 5.18
CA ILE A 32 -11.43 7.72 4.25
C ILE A 32 -12.88 7.41 3.86
N ARG A 33 -13.18 6.16 3.52
CA ARG A 33 -14.52 5.72 3.13
C ARG A 33 -15.51 5.82 4.30
N ASN A 34 -15.10 5.48 5.51
CA ASN A 34 -15.94 5.59 6.69
C ASN A 34 -16.14 7.04 7.12
N ALA A 35 -15.12 7.90 7.00
CA ALA A 35 -15.24 9.33 7.26
C ALA A 35 -16.24 10.01 6.30
N ARG A 36 -16.29 9.59 5.03
CA ARG A 36 -17.31 10.03 4.06
C ARG A 36 -18.74 9.67 4.49
N ASN A 37 -18.92 8.53 5.15
CA ASN A 37 -20.22 8.04 5.61
C ASN A 37 -20.55 8.47 7.05
N GLY A 38 -19.62 9.15 7.73
CA GLY A 38 -19.76 9.57 9.11
C GLY A 38 -20.59 10.85 9.25
N ILE A 39 -21.42 10.89 10.29
CA ILE A 39 -22.29 12.03 10.62
C ILE A 39 -21.48 13.21 11.21
N LEU A 40 -20.22 12.97 11.60
CA LEU A 40 -19.36 13.97 12.24
C LEU A 40 -18.66 14.87 11.20
N PRO A 41 -18.53 16.20 11.46
CA PRO A 41 -17.87 17.14 10.54
C PRO A 41 -16.34 16.95 10.43
N ALA A 42 -15.76 15.94 11.07
CA ALA A 42 -14.33 15.81 11.29
C ALA A 42 -13.64 15.00 10.19
N ALA A 43 -13.66 15.55 8.98
CA ALA A 43 -12.65 15.44 7.92
C ALA A 43 -13.38 15.65 6.60
N ARG A 44 -13.06 16.74 5.91
CA ARG A 44 -13.51 16.99 4.53
C ARG A 44 -12.79 16.02 3.60
N VAL A 45 -13.06 14.73 3.73
CA VAL A 45 -12.54 13.72 2.82
C VAL A 45 -13.30 13.88 1.52
N THR A 46 -12.60 14.37 0.50
CA THR A 46 -13.21 14.60 -0.80
C THR A 46 -13.33 13.26 -1.54
N PRO A 47 -14.24 13.14 -2.52
CA PRO A 47 -14.27 11.98 -3.41
C PRO A 47 -12.90 11.69 -4.05
N GLN A 48 -12.15 12.74 -4.36
CA GLN A 48 -10.80 12.65 -4.92
C GLN A 48 -9.78 12.00 -3.97
N ASP A 49 -9.91 12.22 -2.65
CA ASP A 49 -9.08 11.55 -1.65
C ASP A 49 -9.37 10.05 -1.58
N ALA A 50 -10.64 9.67 -1.74
CA ALA A 50 -11.04 8.27 -1.78
C ALA A 50 -10.52 7.55 -3.02
N ASP A 51 -10.62 8.19 -4.19
CA ASP A 51 -10.09 7.64 -5.44
C ASP A 51 -8.56 7.52 -5.40
N ARG A 52 -7.88 8.51 -4.82
CA ARG A 52 -6.42 8.47 -4.62
C ARG A 52 -6.01 7.33 -3.69
N ALA A 53 -6.70 7.15 -2.57
CA ALA A 53 -6.43 6.07 -1.62
C ALA A 53 -6.73 4.69 -2.23
N PHE A 54 -7.81 4.57 -3.00
CA PHE A 54 -8.12 3.36 -3.73
C PHE A 54 -7.04 3.03 -4.77
N GLY A 55 -6.58 4.02 -5.54
CA GLY A 55 -5.47 3.84 -6.49
C GLY A 55 -4.14 3.48 -5.83
N ALA A 56 -3.89 3.91 -4.59
CA ALA A 56 -2.75 3.44 -3.80
C ALA A 56 -2.89 1.96 -3.41
N LEU A 57 -4.07 1.57 -2.90
CA LEU A 57 -4.38 0.17 -2.57
C LEU A 57 -4.23 -0.77 -3.78
N GLN A 58 -4.77 -0.39 -4.93
CA GLN A 58 -4.66 -1.19 -6.16
C GLN A 58 -3.20 -1.43 -6.57
N ARG A 59 -2.34 -0.40 -6.49
CA ARG A 59 -0.92 -0.53 -6.79
C ARG A 59 -0.19 -1.46 -5.82
N SER A 60 -0.50 -1.39 -4.52
CA SER A 60 0.09 -2.29 -3.52
C SER A 60 -0.34 -3.75 -3.73
N ILE A 61 -1.62 -3.99 -4.09
CA ILE A 61 -2.11 -5.34 -4.39
C ILE A 61 -1.44 -5.88 -5.66
N GLU A 62 -1.35 -5.09 -6.72
CA GLU A 62 -0.71 -5.54 -7.97
C GLU A 62 0.77 -5.86 -7.74
N ARG A 63 1.46 -5.05 -6.94
CA ARG A 63 2.84 -5.32 -6.51
C ARG A 63 2.95 -6.65 -5.76
N LEU A 64 2.08 -6.91 -4.79
CA LEU A 64 2.06 -8.19 -4.06
C LEU A 64 1.76 -9.38 -4.98
N ARG A 65 0.83 -9.23 -5.94
CA ARG A 65 0.52 -10.27 -6.93
C ARG A 65 1.71 -10.58 -7.83
N ASN A 66 2.47 -9.56 -8.24
CA ASN A 66 3.66 -9.74 -9.06
C ASN A 66 4.76 -10.47 -8.29
N LEU A 67 4.98 -10.12 -7.02
CA LEU A 67 5.90 -10.83 -6.14
C LEU A 67 5.46 -12.27 -5.83
N ASN A 68 4.16 -12.58 -5.91
CA ASN A 68 3.65 -13.94 -5.70
C ASN A 68 3.69 -14.82 -6.96
N ARG A 69 3.94 -14.22 -8.13
CA ARG A 69 4.08 -14.93 -9.42
C ARG A 69 5.53 -15.24 -9.78
N GLN A 70 6.48 -14.66 -9.06
CA GLN A 70 7.91 -14.95 -9.14
C GLN A 70 8.25 -16.11 -8.19
#